data_AF-A0A538TWK4-F1
#
_entry.id   AF-A0A538TWK4-F1
#
_cell.length_a   1.000
_cell.length_b   1.000
_cell.length_c   1.000
_cell.angle_alpha   90.00
_cell.angle_beta   90.00
_cell.angle_gamma   90.00
#
_symmetry.space_group_name_H-M   'P 1'
#
loop_
_entity.id
_entity.type
_entity.pdbx_description
1 polymer ?
#
loop_
_entity_poly.entity_id
_entity_poly.type
_entity_poly.pdbx_seq_one_letter_code
_entity_poly.pdbx_strand_id
1 'polypeptide(L)' 'MTVIENAAAAEASLDPVRSRLLAELSTPGTATALAARVGLPRQQVNYHLRTLERHGLVELVE' A
#
# COMPACT_ATOMS: atom_id res chain seq x y z
N MET A 1 1.80 -16.55 -11.37
CA MET A 1 2.66 -15.37 -11.23
C MET A 1 1.95 -14.22 -11.92
N THR A 2 1.59 -13.17 -11.18
CA THR A 2 0.98 -11.95 -11.72
C THR A 2 2.04 -10.87 -11.87
N VAL A 3 1.92 -10.04 -12.91
CA VAL A 3 2.88 -8.99 -13.27
C VAL A 3 2.17 -7.65 -13.27
N ILE A 4 2.83 -6.60 -12.78
CA ILE A 4 2.36 -5.22 -12.90
C ILE A 4 2.84 -4.68 -14.24
N GLU A 5 1.96 -4.56 -15.23
CA GLU A 5 2.30 -4.11 -16.58
C GLU A 5 2.55 -2.60 -16.66
N ASN A 6 1.88 -1.82 -15.81
CA ASN A 6 2.04 -0.38 -15.76
C ASN A 6 3.36 -0.03 -15.04
N ALA A 7 4.32 0.53 -15.78
CA ALA A 7 5.63 0.87 -15.26
C ALA A 7 5.58 1.83 -14.04
N ALA A 8 4.67 2.81 -14.05
CA ALA A 8 4.53 3.75 -12.93
C ALA A 8 3.94 3.07 -11.68
N ALA A 9 3.01 2.13 -11.85
CA ALA A 9 2.52 1.33 -10.75
C ALA A 9 3.60 0.37 -10.21
N ALA A 10 4.40 -0.23 -11.11
CA ALA A 10 5.54 -1.05 -10.73
C ALA A 10 6.55 -0.23 -9.91
N GLU A 11 6.97 0.93 -10.40
CA GLU A 11 7.86 1.86 -9.69
C GLU A 11 7.29 2.29 -8.34
N ALA A 12 5.99 2.62 -8.28
CA ALA A 12 5.34 2.93 -7.01
C ALA A 12 5.46 1.76 -6.04
N SER A 13 5.22 0.52 -6.46
CA SER A 13 5.28 -0.65 -5.58
C SER A 13 6.68 -0.90 -4.98
N LEU A 14 7.76 -0.47 -5.65
CA LEU A 14 9.14 -0.74 -5.22
C LEU A 14 9.61 0.06 -4.00
N ASP A 15 8.86 1.06 -3.55
CA ASP A 15 9.17 1.72 -2.28
C ASP A 15 9.01 0.73 -1.12
N PRO A 16 10.00 0.64 -0.20
CA PRO A 16 10.00 -0.39 0.83
C PRO A 16 8.76 -0.35 1.75
N VAL A 17 8.23 0.85 2.03
CA VAL A 17 7.04 1.00 2.87
C VAL A 17 5.80 0.55 2.10
N ARG A 18 5.68 0.95 0.83
CA ARG A 18 4.56 0.54 -0.03
C ARG A 18 4.55 -0.97 -0.29
N SER A 19 5.70 -1.57 -0.57
CA SER A 19 5.83 -3.04 -0.68
C SER A 19 5.36 -3.76 0.59
N ARG A 20 5.76 -3.26 1.77
CA ARG A 20 5.32 -3.84 3.05
C ARG A 20 3.83 -3.68 3.29
N LEU A 21 3.27 -2.51 2.98
CA LEU A 21 1.82 -2.27 3.09
C LEU A 21 1.02 -3.19 2.16
N LEU A 22 1.47 -3.40 0.92
CA LEU A 22 0.84 -4.34 -0.01
C LEU A 22 0.85 -5.78 0.52
N ALA A 23 1.95 -6.21 1.15
CA ALA A 23 2.03 -7.54 1.78
C ALA A 23 1.03 -7.68 2.95
N GLU A 24 0.93 -6.67 3.81
CA GLU A 24 -0.03 -6.64 4.92
C GLU A 24 -1.49 -6.61 4.46
N LEU A 25 -1.75 -5.95 3.33
CA LEU A 25 -3.07 -5.83 2.69
C LEU A 25 -3.46 -7.06 1.85
N SER A 26 -2.73 -8.17 1.98
CA SER A 26 -3.24 -9.49 1.56
C SER A 26 -4.57 -9.84 2.24
N THR A 27 -4.88 -9.19 3.36
CA THR A 27 -6.23 -9.12 3.96
C THR A 27 -6.61 -7.65 4.17
N PRO A 28 -7.86 -7.23 3.90
CA PRO A 28 -8.31 -5.88 4.17
C PRO A 28 -8.04 -5.43 5.61
N GLY A 29 -7.66 -4.17 5.78
CA GLY A 29 -7.33 -3.63 7.09
C GLY A 29 -7.35 -2.12 7.13
N THR A 30 -7.52 -1.56 8.34
CA THR A 30 -7.57 -0.11 8.52
C THR A 30 -6.17 0.50 8.51
N ALA A 31 -6.06 1.78 8.12
CA ALA A 31 -4.81 2.52 8.18
C ALA A 31 -4.19 2.55 9.60
N THR A 32 -5.02 2.51 10.65
CA THR A 32 -4.55 2.44 12.05
C THR A 32 -3.91 1.10 12.36
N ALA A 33 -4.53 -0.01 11.94
CA ALA A 33 -3.96 -1.34 12.13
C ALA A 33 -2.64 -1.50 11.35
N LEU A 34 -2.61 -1.04 10.10
CA LEU A 34 -1.40 -1.07 9.27
C LEU A 34 -0.27 -0.25 9.88
N ALA A 35 -0.55 0.95 10.38
CA ALA A 35 0.42 1.81 11.07
C ALA A 35 1.11 1.10 12.26
N ALA A 36 0.34 0.36 13.07
CA ALA A 36 0.89 -0.44 14.15
C ALA A 36 1.80 -1.57 13.65
N ARG A 37 1.41 -2.27 12.58
CA ARG A 37 2.18 -3.40 12.02
C ARG A 37 3.47 -2.97 11.34
N VAL A 38 3.45 -1.83 10.64
CA VAL A 38 4.64 -1.32 9.92
C VAL A 38 5.51 -0.38 10.76
N GLY A 39 5.07 -0.02 11.97
CA GLY A 39 5.83 0.82 12.89
C GLY A 39 5.95 2.28 12.44
N LEU A 40 4.94 2.80 11.74
CA LEU A 40 4.95 4.16 11.19
C LEU A 40 3.77 5.00 11.70
N PRO A 41 3.89 6.33 11.75
CA PRO A 41 2.77 7.22 12.00
C PRO A 41 1.64 7.02 10.96
N ARG A 42 0.38 7.04 11.42
CA ARG A 42 -0.81 6.86 10.56
C ARG A 42 -0.86 7.84 9.37
N GLN A 43 -0.36 9.06 9.53
CA GLN A 43 -0.28 10.04 8.44
C GLN A 43 0.63 9.57 7.30
N GLN A 44 1.80 9.00 7.64
CA GLN A 44 2.72 8.45 6.64
C GLN A 44 2.08 7.25 5.94
N VAL A 45 1.46 6.34 6.69
CA VAL A 45 0.71 5.22 6.11
C VAL A 45 -0.38 5.70 5.14
N ASN A 46 -1.19 6.68 5.52
CA ASN A 46 -2.21 7.23 4.62
C ASN A 46 -1.62 7.84 3.34
N TYR A 47 -0.47 8.50 3.42
CA TYR A 47 0.22 9.01 2.23
C TYR A 47 0.60 7.87 1.27
N HIS A 48 1.14 6.79 1.80
CA HIS A 48 1.51 5.61 1.02
C HIS A 48 0.28 4.91 0.43
N LEU A 49 -0.79 4.71 1.22
CA LEU A 49 -2.04 4.10 0.77
C LEU A 49 -2.68 4.91 -0.36
N ARG A 50 -2.78 6.24 -0.23
CA ARG A 50 -3.29 7.10 -1.30
C ARG A 50 -2.44 7.03 -2.57
N THR A 51 -1.13 6.84 -2.42
CA THR A 51 -0.25 6.69 -3.58
C THR A 51 -0.49 5.35 -4.27
N LEU A 52 -0.60 4.26 -3.51
CA LEU A 52 -0.95 2.95 -4.04
C LEU A 52 -2.33 2.95 -4.72
N GLU A 53 -3.33 3.60 -4.12
CA GLU A 53 -4.68 3.75 -4.65
C GLU A 53 -4.69 4.53 -5.97
N ARG A 54 -3.95 5.64 -6.07
CA ARG A 54 -3.79 6.39 -7.33
C ARG A 54 -3.20 5.55 -8.46
N HIS A 55 -2.40 4.53 -8.13
CA HIS A 55 -1.83 3.58 -9.10
C HIS A 55 -2.68 2.32 -9.29
N GLY A 56 -3.84 2.21 -8.65
CA GLY A 56 -4.74 1.06 -8.74
C GLY A 56 -4.19 -0.21 -8.07
N LEU A 57 -3.23 -0.07 -7.15
CA LEU A 57 -2.59 -1.20 -6.46
C LEU A 57 -3.35 -1.62 -5.19
N VAL A 58 -4.19 -0.73 -4.67
CA VAL A 58 -5.13 -0.97 -3.56
C VAL A 58 -6.42 -0.21 -3.85
N GLU A 59 -7.49 -0.62 -3.20
CA GLU A 59 -8.78 0.07 -3.22
C GLU A 59 -9.32 0.20 -1.80
N LEU A 60 -10.13 1.23 -1.57
CA LEU A 60 -10.89 1.37 -0.33
C LEU A 60 -12.10 0.42 -0.39
N VAL A 61 -12.26 -0.38 0.65
CA VAL A 61 -13.42 -1.28 0.83
C VAL A 61 -14.14 -0.92 2.14
N GLU A 62 -15.46 -1.10 2.16
CA GLU A 62 -16.33 -0.86 3.34
C GLU A 62 -16.27 -1.99 4.38
#